data_AF-A0A7V8Z0B9-F1
#
_entry.id   AF-A0A7V8Z0B9-F1
#
_cell.length_a   1.000
_cell.length_b   1.000
_cell.length_c   1.000
_cell.angle_alpha   90.00
_cell.angle_beta   90.00
_cell.angle_gamma   90.00
#
_symmetry.space_group_name_H-M   'P 1'
#
loop_
_entity.id
_entity.type
_entity.pdbx_description
1 polymer ?
#
loop_
_entity_poly.entity_id
_entity_poly.type
_entity_poly.pdbx_seq_one_letter_code
_entity_poly.pdbx_strand_id
1 'polypeptide(L)'
;MSSTILSVGQDGNEEPMLYHSIEEPNCEVLLATLDVFAAEIFLESTANQGYVIIRGGQNPIENKFYEGFVKSYPKTRKIDESRYFVITSPSKSKLKIEFWVSKSGKAPPISSVNFDLKLPKSDKPFFVADDSVEIVRHEGEWLYIGECAACCIRTVNSFLLRDFLDANPNVRAHYIVYGNTGKASENLSYIISKEAVDDFKIARNRLRIVFGGKSQWSNAPGYLSKLADLEIWLVLKGVKPPKPTKKS
;
A
#
# COMPACT_ATOMS: atom_id res chain seq x y z
N MET A 1 26.11 47.51 13.50
CA MET A 1 25.34 46.25 13.49
C MET A 1 26.36 45.12 13.41
N SER A 2 26.49 44.35 14.48
CA SER A 2 27.51 43.32 14.63
C SER A 2 27.12 42.08 13.84
N SER A 3 27.94 41.70 12.87
CA SER A 3 27.85 40.40 12.19
C SER A 3 28.54 39.38 13.07
N THR A 4 27.78 38.41 13.58
CA THR A 4 28.34 37.24 14.27
C THR A 4 28.44 36.13 13.24
N ILE A 5 29.67 35.86 12.80
CA ILE A 5 30.01 34.66 12.04
C ILE A 5 29.97 33.50 13.04
N LEU A 6 28.95 32.64 12.95
CA LEU A 6 28.92 31.38 13.68
C LEU A 6 29.92 30.43 13.03
N SER A 7 30.87 29.97 13.85
CA SER A 7 31.93 29.04 13.50
C SER A 7 31.38 27.72 12.94
N VAL A 8 32.00 27.24 11.87
CA VAL A 8 31.86 25.88 11.35
C VAL A 8 32.42 24.92 12.41
N GLY A 9 31.53 24.28 13.17
CA GLY A 9 31.88 23.13 13.99
C GLY A 9 32.09 21.91 13.09
N GLN A 10 33.34 21.51 12.88
CA GLN A 10 33.69 20.19 12.36
C GLN A 10 33.52 19.14 13.46
N ASP A 11 32.29 18.90 13.91
CA ASP A 11 32.00 17.77 14.77
C ASP A 11 31.18 16.76 13.99
N GLY A 12 31.79 15.60 13.71
CA GLY A 12 31.18 14.43 13.06
C GLY A 12 30.12 13.74 13.92
N ASN A 13 29.35 14.52 14.68
CA ASN A 13 28.41 14.07 15.69
C ASN A 13 27.03 14.74 15.52
N GLU A 14 26.71 15.22 14.31
CA GLU A 14 25.39 15.79 14.01
C GLU A 14 24.31 14.73 14.29
N GLU A 15 23.38 15.09 15.17
CA GLU A 15 22.23 14.24 15.46
C GLU A 15 21.30 14.14 14.24
N PRO A 16 20.57 13.02 14.08
CA PRO A 16 19.57 12.90 13.02
C PRO A 16 18.52 14.00 13.14
N MET A 17 18.18 14.63 12.02
CA MET A 17 17.24 15.75 11.98
C MET A 17 15.96 15.34 11.26
N LEU A 18 14.82 15.77 11.82
CA LEU A 18 13.54 15.66 11.13
C LEU A 18 13.54 16.64 9.95
N TYR A 19 13.47 16.10 8.74
CA TYR A 19 13.42 16.86 7.50
C TYR A 19 11.99 17.26 7.15
N HIS A 20 11.06 16.31 7.19
CA HIS A 20 9.67 16.54 6.84
C HIS A 20 8.73 15.55 7.52
N SER A 21 7.42 15.86 7.57
CA SER A 21 6.41 14.90 8.01
C SER A 21 5.06 15.13 7.35
N ILE A 22 4.36 14.04 7.06
CA ILE A 22 3.02 14.02 6.47
C ILE A 22 2.07 13.20 7.35
N GLU A 23 0.89 13.75 7.61
CA GLU A 23 -0.21 13.07 8.30
C GLU A 23 -1.26 12.63 7.28
N GLU A 24 -1.81 11.43 7.45
CA GLU A 24 -2.80 10.85 6.53
C GLU A 24 -2.40 11.03 5.05
N PRO A 25 -1.18 10.60 4.66
CA PRO A 25 -0.70 10.80 3.31
C PRO A 25 -1.68 10.24 2.27
N ASN A 26 -1.70 10.85 1.08
CA ASN A 26 -2.21 10.19 -0.11
C ASN A 26 -1.03 9.70 -0.96
N CYS A 27 -1.33 8.94 -2.01
CA CYS A 27 -0.33 8.34 -2.89
C CYS A 27 0.62 9.41 -3.48
N GLU A 28 0.06 10.45 -4.07
CA GLU A 28 0.78 11.46 -4.83
C GLU A 28 1.70 12.30 -3.94
N VAL A 29 1.20 12.74 -2.79
CA VAL A 29 1.97 13.50 -1.80
C VAL A 29 3.09 12.65 -1.23
N LEU A 30 2.83 11.39 -0.89
CA LEU A 30 3.87 10.52 -0.37
C LEU A 30 4.95 10.24 -1.42
N LEU A 31 4.57 9.95 -2.66
CA LEU A 31 5.52 9.69 -3.74
C LEU A 31 6.39 10.91 -4.03
N ALA A 32 5.78 12.09 -4.17
CA ALA A 32 6.50 13.34 -4.40
C ALA A 32 7.46 13.66 -3.23
N THR A 33 7.01 13.42 -2.00
CA THR A 33 7.84 13.63 -0.80
C THR A 33 9.01 12.65 -0.75
N LEU A 34 8.80 11.39 -1.11
CA LEU A 34 9.86 10.38 -1.21
C LEU A 34 10.87 10.73 -2.30
N ASP A 35 10.42 11.29 -3.44
CA ASP A 35 11.31 11.74 -4.52
C ASP A 35 12.20 12.91 -4.06
N VAL A 36 11.61 13.91 -3.39
CA VAL A 36 12.37 15.04 -2.81
C VAL A 36 13.32 14.56 -1.71
N PHE A 37 12.86 13.70 -0.82
CA PHE A 37 13.67 13.14 0.27
C PHE A 37 14.83 12.29 -0.27
N ALA A 38 14.62 11.52 -1.34
CA ALA A 38 15.69 10.81 -1.99
C ALA A 38 16.73 11.77 -2.59
N ALA A 39 16.31 12.86 -3.24
CA ALA A 39 17.24 13.86 -3.74
C ALA A 39 18.14 14.43 -2.62
N GLU A 40 17.58 14.74 -1.46
CA GLU A 40 18.31 15.19 -0.26
C GLU A 40 19.39 14.19 0.19
N ILE A 41 19.06 12.90 0.24
CA ILE A 41 19.99 11.87 0.70
C ILE A 41 21.08 11.58 -0.33
N PHE A 42 20.71 11.53 -1.61
CA PHE A 42 21.56 10.96 -2.66
C PHE A 42 22.35 12.00 -3.46
N LEU A 43 21.85 13.24 -3.59
CA LEU A 43 22.53 14.28 -4.37
C LEU A 43 23.42 15.18 -3.52
N GLU A 44 23.09 15.41 -2.25
CA GLU A 44 23.86 16.35 -1.43
C GLU A 44 25.18 15.75 -0.92
N SER A 45 25.19 14.47 -0.55
CA SER A 45 26.37 13.81 0.01
C SER A 45 26.26 12.29 -0.09
N THR A 46 27.40 11.61 -0.22
CA THR A 46 27.47 10.13 -0.14
C THR A 46 27.39 9.60 1.29
N ALA A 47 27.58 10.47 2.29
CA ALA A 47 27.54 10.11 3.70
C ALA A 47 26.14 10.19 4.33
N ASN A 48 25.20 10.90 3.68
CA ASN A 48 23.85 11.06 4.21
C ASN A 48 23.11 9.72 4.20
N GLN A 49 22.40 9.45 5.29
CA GLN A 49 21.44 8.36 5.43
C GLN A 49 20.04 8.91 5.65
N GLY A 50 19.06 8.34 4.97
CA GLY A 50 17.66 8.64 5.14
C GLY A 50 16.93 7.58 5.94
N TYR A 51 16.07 8.04 6.85
CA TYR A 51 15.19 7.20 7.64
C TYR A 51 13.73 7.64 7.41
N VAL A 52 12.92 6.75 6.86
CA VAL A 52 11.47 6.94 6.73
C VAL A 52 10.78 6.22 7.88
N ILE A 53 10.22 7.00 8.79
CA ILE A 53 9.52 6.50 9.97
C ILE A 53 8.03 6.45 9.68
N ILE A 54 7.44 5.25 9.73
CA ILE A 54 6.00 5.05 9.59
C ILE A 54 5.42 4.90 10.99
N ARG A 55 4.68 5.91 11.44
CA ARG A 55 3.92 5.89 12.69
C ARG A 55 2.53 5.33 12.39
N GLY A 56 2.35 4.04 12.66
CA GLY A 56 1.15 3.30 12.27
C GLY A 56 -0.11 3.80 12.96
N GLY A 57 -1.18 4.03 12.22
CA GLY A 57 -2.50 4.39 12.73
C GLY A 57 -3.29 3.19 13.27
N GLN A 58 -4.58 3.38 13.50
CA GLN A 58 -5.47 2.35 14.05
C GLN A 58 -5.83 1.24 13.05
N ASN A 59 -5.68 1.48 11.74
CA ASN A 59 -6.04 0.52 10.71
C ASN A 59 -4.81 -0.35 10.32
N PRO A 60 -4.75 -1.63 10.72
CA PRO A 60 -3.59 -2.49 10.42
C PRO A 60 -3.40 -2.73 8.92
N ILE A 61 -4.49 -2.74 8.15
CA ILE A 61 -4.44 -2.91 6.68
C ILE A 61 -3.71 -1.73 6.04
N GLU A 62 -4.12 -0.53 6.40
CA GLU A 62 -3.51 0.69 5.91
C GLU A 62 -2.03 0.77 6.29
N ASN A 63 -1.70 0.50 7.55
CA ASN A 63 -0.31 0.49 8.02
C ASN A 63 0.58 -0.42 7.17
N LYS A 64 0.08 -1.61 6.78
CA LYS A 64 0.81 -2.57 5.95
C LYS A 64 0.95 -2.13 4.49
N PHE A 65 -0.07 -1.48 3.93
CA PHE A 65 0.05 -0.91 2.59
C PHE A 65 1.12 0.18 2.54
N TYR A 66 1.12 1.11 3.49
CA TYR A 66 2.16 2.14 3.58
C TYR A 66 3.54 1.54 3.86
N GLU A 67 3.65 0.55 4.75
CA GLU A 67 4.89 -0.17 5.00
C GLU A 67 5.44 -0.82 3.72
N GLY A 68 4.61 -1.54 2.99
CA GLY A 68 5.00 -2.19 1.73
C GLY A 68 5.41 -1.17 0.67
N PHE A 69 4.63 -0.11 0.48
CA PHE A 69 4.90 0.95 -0.49
C PHE A 69 6.26 1.62 -0.21
N VAL A 70 6.46 2.11 1.01
CA VAL A 70 7.68 2.82 1.44
C VAL A 70 8.92 1.92 1.39
N LYS A 71 8.78 0.62 1.70
CA LYS A 71 9.87 -0.36 1.57
C LYS A 71 10.20 -0.70 0.12
N SER A 72 9.22 -0.70 -0.78
CA SER A 72 9.44 -1.00 -2.20
C SER A 72 10.05 0.18 -2.98
N TYR A 73 9.86 1.41 -2.48
CA TYR A 73 10.24 2.63 -3.16
C TYR A 73 11.71 2.65 -3.65
N PRO A 74 12.73 2.29 -2.83
CA PRO A 74 14.12 2.31 -3.27
C PRO A 74 14.39 1.45 -4.51
N LYS A 75 13.82 0.24 -4.52
CA LYS A 75 13.93 -0.71 -5.63
C LYS A 75 13.25 -0.17 -6.88
N THR A 76 12.07 0.43 -6.74
CA THR A 76 11.31 1.03 -7.85
C THR A 76 12.05 2.21 -8.48
N ARG A 77 12.66 3.08 -7.66
CA ARG A 77 13.45 4.23 -8.12
C ARG A 77 14.91 3.91 -8.43
N LYS A 78 15.36 2.68 -8.19
CA LYS A 78 16.75 2.23 -8.37
C LYS A 78 17.76 3.09 -7.59
N ILE A 79 17.40 3.48 -6.37
CA ILE A 79 18.29 4.20 -5.46
C ILE A 79 19.03 3.22 -4.55
N ASP A 80 20.15 3.66 -3.99
CA ASP A 80 21.01 2.84 -3.14
C ASP A 80 20.33 2.54 -1.78
N GLU A 81 19.92 1.29 -1.61
CA GLU A 81 19.20 0.78 -0.43
C GLU A 81 20.04 0.85 0.86
N SER A 82 21.37 0.91 0.76
CA SER A 82 22.24 0.96 1.94
C SER A 82 22.15 2.27 2.72
N ARG A 83 21.53 3.29 2.13
CA ARG A 83 21.37 4.63 2.72
C ARG A 83 19.90 5.01 2.94
N TYR A 84 18.97 4.08 2.76
CA TYR A 84 17.54 4.29 2.96
C TYR A 84 16.98 3.25 3.91
N PHE A 85 16.50 3.70 5.08
CA PHE A 85 16.01 2.84 6.14
C PHE A 85 14.54 3.11 6.42
N VAL A 86 13.76 2.06 6.61
CA VAL A 86 12.35 2.17 6.99
C VAL A 86 12.18 1.68 8.43
N ILE A 87 11.64 2.52 9.29
CA ILE A 87 11.35 2.18 10.69
C ILE A 87 9.84 2.29 10.91
N THR A 88 9.23 1.20 11.31
CA THR A 88 7.83 1.18 11.73
C THR A 88 7.75 1.43 13.23
N SER A 89 6.89 2.35 13.66
CA SER A 89 6.80 2.80 15.05
C SER A 89 5.34 2.88 15.50
N PRO A 90 5.02 2.61 16.78
CA PRO A 90 3.64 2.67 17.25
C PRO A 90 3.14 4.11 17.25
N SER A 91 1.88 4.32 16.89
CA SER A 91 1.16 5.56 17.15
C SER A 91 -0.18 5.27 17.80
N LYS A 92 -0.65 6.19 18.63
CA LYS A 92 -1.99 6.16 19.22
C LYS A 92 -2.99 7.00 18.43
N SER A 93 -2.54 7.68 17.38
CA SER A 93 -3.33 8.63 16.60
C SER A 93 -3.45 8.18 15.13
N LYS A 94 -3.52 9.15 14.23
CA LYS A 94 -3.58 8.94 12.79
C LYS A 94 -2.24 8.42 12.25
N LEU A 95 -2.31 7.77 11.09
CA LEU A 95 -1.12 7.39 10.35
C LEU A 95 -0.30 8.66 10.04
N LYS A 96 0.99 8.61 10.35
CA LYS A 96 1.94 9.69 10.05
C LYS A 96 3.23 9.09 9.49
N ILE A 97 3.83 9.74 8.51
CA ILE A 97 5.14 9.37 7.98
C ILE A 97 6.10 10.54 8.21
N GLU A 98 7.25 10.24 8.80
CA GLU A 98 8.29 11.23 9.10
C GLU A 98 9.56 10.86 8.31
N PHE A 99 10.25 11.88 7.82
CA PHE A 99 11.44 11.75 7.00
C PHE A 99 12.59 12.37 7.77
N TRP A 100 13.62 11.59 8.05
CA TRP A 100 14.76 12.01 8.86
C TRP A 100 16.06 11.82 8.10
N VAL A 101 16.95 12.81 8.17
CA VAL A 101 18.29 12.74 7.57
C VAL A 101 19.33 12.65 8.67
N SER A 102 20.31 11.76 8.50
CA SER A 102 21.46 11.63 9.39
C SER A 102 22.74 11.77 8.60
N LYS A 103 23.56 12.76 8.96
CA LYS A 103 24.89 12.96 8.36
C LYS A 103 26.00 12.18 9.08
N SER A 104 25.76 11.81 10.34
CA SER A 104 26.69 11.01 11.16
C SER A 104 26.47 9.51 11.05
N GLY A 105 25.41 9.07 10.33
CA GLY A 105 24.99 7.68 10.24
C GLY A 105 24.28 7.14 11.48
N LYS A 106 24.06 7.97 12.51
CA LYS A 106 23.24 7.59 13.67
C LYS A 106 21.78 7.46 13.26
N ALA A 107 21.06 6.47 13.82
CA ALA A 107 19.63 6.34 13.62
C ALA A 107 18.84 7.31 14.51
N PRO A 108 17.66 7.81 14.06
CA PRO A 108 16.76 8.57 14.92
C PRO A 108 16.38 7.80 16.19
N PRO A 109 16.15 8.46 17.34
CA PRO A 109 15.84 7.81 18.62
C PRO A 109 14.38 7.32 18.68
N ILE A 110 14.00 6.44 17.74
CA ILE A 110 12.63 5.95 17.57
C ILE A 110 12.58 4.46 17.89
N SER A 111 11.62 4.06 18.73
CA SER A 111 11.32 2.65 18.97
C SER A 111 10.71 2.02 17.72
N SER A 112 11.31 0.92 17.27
CA SER A 112 10.79 0.10 16.18
C SER A 112 9.78 -0.93 16.70
N VAL A 113 8.75 -1.22 15.91
CA VAL A 113 7.78 -2.30 16.11
C VAL A 113 7.48 -2.96 14.77
N ASN A 114 7.05 -4.21 14.76
CA ASN A 114 6.43 -4.79 13.58
C ASN A 114 4.94 -4.45 13.59
N PHE A 115 4.40 -3.89 12.50
CA PHE A 115 2.95 -3.71 12.40
C PHE A 115 2.24 -5.05 12.43
N ASP A 116 1.15 -5.11 13.20
CA ASP A 116 0.34 -6.31 13.36
C ASP A 116 -0.49 -6.57 12.08
N LEU A 117 -0.72 -7.85 11.79
CA LEU A 117 -1.63 -8.33 10.77
C LEU A 117 -2.98 -8.74 11.37
N LYS A 118 -3.12 -8.78 12.70
CA LYS A 118 -4.39 -9.07 13.35
C LYS A 118 -5.37 -7.93 13.16
N LEU A 119 -6.56 -8.28 12.69
CA LEU A 119 -7.66 -7.34 12.58
C LEU A 119 -8.32 -7.15 13.96
N PRO A 120 -8.69 -5.91 14.33
CA PRO A 120 -9.48 -5.70 15.53
C PRO A 120 -10.86 -6.36 15.38
N LYS A 121 -11.52 -6.64 16.51
CA LYS A 121 -12.92 -7.06 16.49
C LYS A 121 -13.76 -5.96 15.85
N SER A 122 -14.67 -6.36 14.96
CA SER A 122 -15.57 -5.46 14.25
C SER A 122 -16.85 -6.19 13.88
N ASP A 123 -17.97 -5.47 13.90
CA ASP A 123 -19.26 -5.89 13.37
C ASP A 123 -19.43 -5.55 11.87
N LYS A 124 -18.44 -4.88 11.29
CA LYS A 124 -18.38 -4.46 9.88
C LYS A 124 -17.21 -5.13 9.15
N PRO A 125 -17.35 -5.40 7.84
CA PRO A 125 -16.23 -5.86 7.02
C PRO A 125 -15.16 -4.77 6.91
N PHE A 126 -13.92 -5.19 6.72
CA PHE A 126 -12.78 -4.30 6.49
C PHE A 126 -12.54 -4.12 5.01
N PHE A 127 -12.53 -2.89 4.54
CA PHE A 127 -12.12 -2.57 3.17
C PHE A 127 -10.60 -2.74 3.03
N VAL A 128 -10.16 -3.44 1.99
CA VAL A 128 -8.74 -3.66 1.71
C VAL A 128 -8.28 -2.74 0.58
N ALA A 129 -8.88 -2.92 -0.60
CA ALA A 129 -8.51 -2.20 -1.80
C ALA A 129 -9.68 -2.21 -2.79
N ASP A 130 -9.67 -1.25 -3.70
CA ASP A 130 -10.42 -1.29 -4.94
C ASP A 130 -9.50 -0.89 -6.10
N ASP A 131 -9.79 -1.41 -7.28
CA ASP A 131 -9.00 -1.15 -8.47
C ASP A 131 -9.87 -1.27 -9.73
N SER A 132 -9.47 -0.56 -10.76
CA SER A 132 -9.97 -0.75 -12.11
C SER A 132 -8.97 -1.60 -12.85
N VAL A 133 -9.41 -2.71 -13.43
CA VAL A 133 -8.53 -3.71 -14.01
C VAL A 133 -8.86 -3.96 -15.47
N GLU A 134 -7.83 -4.06 -16.29
CA GLU A 134 -7.93 -4.60 -17.65
C GLU A 134 -7.71 -6.12 -17.61
N ILE A 135 -8.58 -6.89 -18.27
CA ILE A 135 -8.36 -8.32 -18.50
C ILE A 135 -7.60 -8.48 -19.81
N VAL A 136 -6.36 -8.93 -19.72
CA VAL A 136 -5.49 -9.11 -20.89
C VAL A 136 -5.06 -10.58 -21.03
N ARG A 137 -4.57 -10.91 -22.22
CA ARG A 137 -3.96 -12.21 -22.48
C ARG A 137 -2.47 -12.03 -22.73
N HIS A 138 -1.65 -12.67 -21.91
CA HIS A 138 -0.20 -12.64 -22.03
C HIS A 138 0.32 -14.07 -22.08
N GLU A 139 1.13 -14.39 -23.09
CA GLU A 139 1.70 -15.74 -23.29
C GLU A 139 0.67 -16.88 -23.25
N GLY A 140 -0.56 -16.60 -23.72
CA GLY A 140 -1.64 -17.57 -23.76
C GLY A 140 -2.50 -17.65 -22.49
N GLU A 141 -2.03 -17.07 -21.38
CA GLU A 141 -2.72 -17.01 -20.09
C GLU A 141 -3.55 -15.73 -19.94
N TRP A 142 -4.69 -15.85 -19.27
CA TRP A 142 -5.50 -14.69 -18.90
C TRP A 142 -5.01 -14.12 -17.57
N LEU A 143 -4.76 -12.83 -17.54
CA LEU A 143 -4.39 -12.09 -16.34
C LEU A 143 -5.16 -10.77 -16.28
N TYR A 144 -5.15 -10.12 -15.12
CA TYR A 144 -5.62 -8.75 -15.01
C TYR A 144 -4.47 -7.82 -14.65
N ILE A 145 -4.52 -6.60 -15.16
CA ILE A 145 -3.58 -5.52 -14.86
C ILE A 145 -4.38 -4.40 -14.20
N GLY A 146 -3.93 -3.93 -13.04
CA GLY A 146 -4.49 -2.75 -12.39
C GLY A 146 -4.12 -1.50 -13.17
N GLU A 147 -5.12 -0.67 -13.48
CA GLU A 147 -4.97 0.58 -14.24
C GLU A 147 -4.83 1.80 -13.32
N CYS A 148 -4.96 1.64 -12.01
CA CYS A 148 -5.00 2.80 -11.14
C CYS A 148 -3.60 3.41 -10.91
N ALA A 149 -3.22 4.33 -11.81
CA ALA A 149 -2.03 5.17 -11.68
C ALA A 149 -2.03 6.03 -10.39
N ALA A 150 -3.20 6.31 -9.82
CA ALA A 150 -3.38 7.04 -8.56
C ALA A 150 -3.44 6.14 -7.30
N CYS A 151 -3.60 4.82 -7.46
CA CYS A 151 -3.77 3.89 -6.33
C CYS A 151 -2.43 3.23 -5.95
N CYS A 152 -1.31 3.95 -6.03
CA CYS A 152 0.02 3.36 -5.87
C CYS A 152 0.24 2.65 -4.53
N ILE A 153 -0.56 2.99 -3.50
CA ILE A 153 -0.43 2.44 -2.15
C ILE A 153 -1.35 1.25 -1.92
N ARG A 154 -2.61 1.31 -2.36
CA ARG A 154 -3.64 0.27 -2.11
C ARG A 154 -3.95 -0.47 -3.40
N THR A 155 -2.93 -1.12 -3.97
CA THR A 155 -3.14 -2.00 -5.11
C THR A 155 -3.69 -3.36 -4.66
N VAL A 156 -4.35 -4.05 -5.58
CA VAL A 156 -4.74 -5.44 -5.37
C VAL A 156 -3.48 -6.28 -5.16
N ASN A 157 -3.22 -6.65 -3.91
CA ASN A 157 -2.04 -7.42 -3.53
C ASN A 157 -2.46 -8.70 -2.81
N SER A 158 -2.53 -9.78 -3.58
CA SER A 158 -2.89 -11.12 -3.09
C SER A 158 -1.89 -11.66 -2.05
N PHE A 159 -0.63 -11.21 -2.06
CA PHE A 159 0.35 -11.58 -1.02
C PHE A 159 -0.05 -11.02 0.34
N LEU A 160 -0.31 -9.71 0.42
CA LEU A 160 -0.73 -9.08 1.67
C LEU A 160 -2.08 -9.63 2.15
N LEU A 161 -2.98 -9.94 1.21
CA LEU A 161 -4.26 -10.57 1.55
C LEU A 161 -4.08 -11.93 2.22
N ARG A 162 -3.19 -12.78 1.69
CA ARG A 162 -2.86 -14.07 2.30
C ARG A 162 -2.35 -13.90 3.73
N ASP A 163 -1.40 -12.98 3.94
CA ASP A 163 -0.83 -12.73 5.26
C ASP A 163 -1.89 -12.32 6.29
N PHE A 164 -2.86 -11.48 5.88
CA PHE A 164 -4.01 -11.15 6.71
C PHE A 164 -4.90 -12.36 7.00
N LEU A 165 -5.16 -13.23 6.02
CA LEU A 165 -5.99 -14.42 6.23
C LEU A 165 -5.31 -15.45 7.14
N ASP A 166 -3.99 -15.61 7.03
CA ASP A 166 -3.20 -16.51 7.87
C ASP A 166 -3.17 -16.00 9.32
N ALA A 167 -2.97 -14.69 9.52
CA ALA A 167 -3.01 -14.07 10.85
C ALA A 167 -4.41 -14.06 11.50
N ASN A 168 -5.48 -14.21 10.70
CA ASN A 168 -6.87 -14.12 11.17
C ASN A 168 -7.72 -15.32 10.72
N PRO A 169 -7.65 -16.48 11.39
CA PRO A 169 -8.29 -17.73 10.95
C PRO A 169 -9.82 -17.66 10.74
N ASN A 170 -10.49 -16.72 11.40
CA ASN A 170 -11.94 -16.53 11.33
C ASN A 170 -12.39 -15.54 10.26
N VAL A 171 -11.47 -15.04 9.42
CA VAL A 171 -11.77 -14.02 8.39
C VAL A 171 -11.84 -14.65 7.02
N ARG A 172 -12.70 -14.16 6.12
CA ARG A 172 -12.72 -14.55 4.70
C ARG A 172 -12.44 -13.33 3.84
N ALA A 173 -11.76 -13.53 2.72
CA ALA A 173 -11.67 -12.51 1.69
C ALA A 173 -12.90 -12.59 0.78
N HIS A 174 -13.47 -11.42 0.51
CA HIS A 174 -14.59 -11.22 -0.37
C HIS A 174 -14.14 -10.29 -1.50
N TYR A 175 -14.06 -10.84 -2.70
CA TYR A 175 -13.86 -10.10 -3.94
C TYR A 175 -15.23 -9.74 -4.51
N ILE A 176 -15.45 -8.47 -4.81
CA ILE A 176 -16.64 -8.01 -5.53
C ILE A 176 -16.19 -7.57 -6.92
N VAL A 177 -16.69 -8.27 -7.94
CA VAL A 177 -16.29 -8.06 -9.34
C VAL A 177 -17.40 -7.33 -10.08
N TYR A 178 -17.04 -6.22 -10.74
CA TYR A 178 -17.92 -5.42 -11.56
C TYR A 178 -17.44 -5.47 -13.01
N GLY A 179 -18.12 -6.22 -13.86
CA GLY A 179 -17.76 -6.34 -15.27
C GLY A 179 -18.84 -5.74 -16.18
N ASN A 180 -18.42 -5.24 -17.34
CA ASN A 180 -19.35 -4.62 -18.30
C ASN A 180 -20.28 -5.65 -18.95
N THR A 181 -19.89 -6.93 -18.92
CA THR A 181 -20.71 -8.07 -19.33
C THR A 181 -20.63 -9.17 -18.27
N GLY A 182 -21.62 -10.09 -18.28
CA GLY A 182 -21.55 -11.30 -17.47
C GLY A 182 -20.27 -12.10 -17.75
N LYS A 183 -19.89 -12.21 -19.03
CA LYS A 183 -18.69 -12.95 -19.44
C LYS A 183 -17.39 -12.33 -18.93
N ALA A 184 -17.28 -11.00 -18.95
CA ALA A 184 -16.11 -10.32 -18.40
C ALA A 184 -15.97 -10.59 -16.89
N SER A 185 -17.10 -10.57 -16.17
CA SER A 185 -17.14 -10.83 -14.73
C SER A 185 -16.77 -12.28 -14.39
N GLU A 186 -17.25 -13.24 -15.17
CA GLU A 186 -16.87 -14.65 -15.06
C GLU A 186 -15.37 -14.85 -15.30
N ASN A 187 -14.82 -14.25 -16.36
CA ASN A 187 -13.41 -14.36 -16.69
C ASN A 187 -12.54 -13.76 -15.58
N LEU A 188 -12.87 -12.56 -15.09
CA LEU A 188 -12.14 -11.96 -13.98
C LEU A 188 -12.24 -12.78 -12.69
N SER A 189 -13.43 -13.31 -12.39
CA SER A 189 -13.63 -14.20 -11.23
C SER A 189 -12.77 -15.47 -11.33
N TYR A 190 -12.64 -16.04 -12.52
CA TYR A 190 -11.78 -17.19 -12.77
C TYR A 190 -10.31 -16.84 -12.54
N ILE A 191 -9.83 -15.72 -13.11
CA ILE A 191 -8.44 -15.26 -12.96
C ILE A 191 -8.10 -15.02 -11.48
N ILE A 192 -8.95 -14.27 -10.76
CA ILE A 192 -8.79 -14.02 -9.32
C ILE A 192 -8.76 -15.32 -8.53
N SER A 193 -9.67 -16.25 -8.82
CA SER A 193 -9.71 -17.53 -8.10
C SER A 193 -8.47 -18.37 -8.39
N LYS A 194 -7.96 -18.36 -9.62
CA LYS A 194 -6.73 -19.07 -10.00
C LYS A 194 -5.55 -18.47 -9.26
N GLU A 195 -5.34 -17.16 -9.38
CA GLU A 195 -4.24 -16.45 -8.73
C GLU A 195 -4.26 -16.66 -7.20
N ALA A 196 -5.38 -16.37 -6.53
CA ALA A 196 -5.47 -16.44 -5.08
C ALA A 196 -5.22 -17.86 -4.54
N VAL A 197 -5.73 -18.90 -5.23
CA VAL A 197 -5.63 -20.29 -4.76
C VAL A 197 -4.35 -20.96 -5.21
N ASP A 198 -4.02 -20.83 -6.50
CA ASP A 198 -2.95 -21.59 -7.12
C ASP A 198 -1.61 -20.89 -6.91
N ASP A 199 -1.55 -19.56 -7.00
CA ASP A 199 -0.29 -18.82 -6.85
C ASP A 199 -0.04 -18.45 -5.38
N PHE A 200 -1.05 -17.90 -4.71
CA PHE A 200 -0.92 -17.42 -3.32
C PHE A 200 -1.35 -18.42 -2.26
N LYS A 201 -1.84 -19.61 -2.65
CA LYS A 201 -2.19 -20.70 -1.72
C LYS A 201 -3.27 -20.34 -0.70
N ILE A 202 -4.14 -19.37 -1.02
CA ILE A 202 -5.28 -19.04 -0.18
C ILE A 202 -6.31 -20.17 -0.29
N ALA A 203 -6.71 -20.75 0.84
CA ALA A 203 -7.68 -21.84 0.86
C ALA A 203 -9.02 -21.42 0.23
N ARG A 204 -9.58 -22.25 -0.66
CA ARG A 204 -10.83 -21.95 -1.41
C ARG A 204 -12.01 -21.58 -0.49
N ASN A 205 -12.11 -22.19 0.69
CA ASN A 205 -13.16 -21.89 1.67
C ASN A 205 -12.99 -20.55 2.41
N ARG A 206 -11.84 -19.90 2.25
CA ARG A 206 -11.52 -18.55 2.75
C ARG A 206 -11.76 -17.46 1.70
N LEU A 207 -12.13 -17.84 0.47
CA LEU A 207 -12.41 -16.94 -0.63
C LEU A 207 -13.90 -16.94 -0.98
N ARG A 208 -14.42 -15.75 -1.25
CA ARG A 208 -15.74 -15.52 -1.84
C ARG A 208 -15.60 -14.52 -2.96
N ILE A 209 -16.15 -14.83 -4.12
CA ILE A 209 -16.23 -13.91 -5.26
C ILE A 209 -17.71 -13.65 -5.52
N VAL A 210 -18.09 -12.38 -5.59
CA VAL A 210 -19.47 -11.93 -5.74
C VAL A 210 -19.56 -11.00 -6.94
N PHE A 211 -20.60 -11.16 -7.74
CA PHE A 211 -20.87 -10.24 -8.85
C PHE A 211 -21.52 -8.96 -8.32
N GLY A 212 -20.89 -7.82 -8.58
CA GLY A 212 -21.31 -6.51 -8.12
C GLY A 212 -22.19 -5.72 -9.09
N GLY A 213 -22.29 -6.15 -10.34
CA GLY A 213 -23.00 -5.45 -11.40
C GLY A 213 -22.06 -4.92 -12.48
N LYS A 214 -22.48 -3.83 -13.14
CA LYS A 214 -21.69 -3.17 -14.16
C LYS A 214 -20.53 -2.37 -13.54
N SER A 215 -19.41 -2.29 -14.25
CA SER A 215 -18.30 -1.41 -13.86
C SER A 215 -18.67 0.06 -14.08
N GLN A 216 -18.01 0.97 -13.35
CA GLN A 216 -18.18 2.42 -13.53
C GLN A 216 -17.81 2.87 -14.95
N TRP A 217 -16.97 2.09 -15.62
CA TRP A 217 -16.50 2.37 -16.97
C TRP A 217 -17.42 1.85 -18.08
N SER A 218 -18.54 1.21 -17.72
CA SER A 218 -19.45 0.58 -18.69
C SER A 218 -19.99 1.51 -19.78
N ASN A 219 -20.05 2.82 -19.52
CA ASN A 219 -20.49 3.83 -20.49
C ASN A 219 -19.35 4.70 -21.03
N ALA A 220 -18.11 4.47 -20.59
CA ALA A 220 -16.95 5.23 -21.05
C ALA A 220 -16.62 4.88 -22.51
N PRO A 221 -16.12 5.82 -23.32
CA PRO A 221 -15.76 5.52 -24.70
C PRO A 221 -14.46 4.71 -24.81
N GLY A 222 -14.33 3.95 -25.89
CA GLY A 222 -13.07 3.33 -26.31
C GLY A 222 -12.53 2.31 -25.30
N TYR A 223 -11.24 2.42 -25.00
CA TYR A 223 -10.51 1.48 -24.13
C TYR A 223 -11.13 1.36 -22.73
N LEU A 224 -11.57 2.47 -22.15
CA LEU A 224 -12.13 2.49 -20.79
C LEU A 224 -13.37 1.58 -20.66
N SER A 225 -14.17 1.43 -21.72
CA SER A 225 -15.32 0.50 -21.76
C SER A 225 -14.97 -0.97 -21.55
N LYS A 226 -13.69 -1.33 -21.52
CA LYS A 226 -13.23 -2.70 -21.30
C LYS A 226 -12.80 -2.95 -19.86
N LEU A 227 -12.66 -1.90 -19.05
CA LEU A 227 -12.23 -2.01 -17.67
C LEU A 227 -13.33 -2.63 -16.80
N ALA A 228 -12.92 -3.58 -15.99
CA ALA A 228 -13.72 -4.09 -14.88
C ALA A 228 -13.28 -3.37 -13.59
N ASP A 229 -14.14 -3.32 -12.58
CA ASP A 229 -13.74 -2.91 -11.24
C ASP A 229 -13.68 -4.12 -10.31
N LEU A 230 -12.78 -4.05 -9.35
CA LEU A 230 -12.64 -5.03 -8.29
C LEU A 230 -12.63 -4.31 -6.94
N GLU A 231 -13.32 -4.88 -5.96
CA GLU A 231 -13.19 -4.51 -4.55
C GLU A 231 -12.81 -5.73 -3.72
N ILE A 232 -11.93 -5.54 -2.74
CA ILE A 232 -11.48 -6.59 -1.83
C ILE A 232 -11.84 -6.20 -0.40
N TRP A 233 -12.48 -7.13 0.29
CA TRP A 233 -12.93 -6.97 1.66
C TRP A 233 -12.53 -8.16 2.52
N LEU A 234 -12.20 -7.90 3.78
CA LEU A 234 -11.99 -8.92 4.80
C LEU A 234 -13.21 -8.97 5.71
N VAL A 235 -13.85 -10.14 5.77
CA VAL A 235 -15.14 -10.35 6.46
C VAL A 235 -14.96 -11.36 7.59
N LEU A 236 -15.20 -10.92 8.83
CA LEU A 236 -15.14 -11.80 10.00
C LEU A 236 -16.30 -12.81 9.97
N LYS A 237 -16.08 -14.00 10.52
CA LYS A 237 -17.13 -15.01 10.69
C LYS A 237 -18.31 -14.42 11.46
N GLY A 238 -19.52 -14.52 10.88
CA GLY A 238 -20.75 -13.99 11.46
C GLY A 238 -21.04 -12.52 11.09
N VAL A 239 -20.08 -11.80 10.51
CA VAL A 239 -20.30 -10.46 9.97
C VAL A 239 -20.96 -10.56 8.60
N LYS A 240 -21.93 -9.67 8.36
CA LYS A 240 -22.62 -9.60 7.07
C LYS A 240 -21.62 -9.16 5.99
N PRO A 241 -21.54 -9.86 4.85
CA PRO A 241 -20.70 -9.42 3.74
C PRO A 241 -21.07 -7.99 3.27
N PRO A 242 -20.09 -7.25 2.73
CA PRO A 242 -20.38 -5.98 2.06
C PRO A 242 -21.42 -6.21 0.95
N LYS A 243 -22.33 -5.25 0.78
CA LYS A 243 -23.16 -5.18 -0.41
C LYS A 243 -22.30 -4.58 -1.53
N PRO A 244 -22.44 -5.04 -2.78
CA PRO A 244 -21.81 -4.36 -3.90
C PRO A 244 -22.16 -2.87 -3.90
N THR A 245 -21.12 -2.04 -3.99
CA THR A 245 -21.25 -0.60 -4.16
C THR A 245 -21.85 -0.35 -5.54
N LYS A 246 -22.83 0.55 -5.66
CA LYS A 246 -23.24 1.01 -6.98
C LYS A 246 -22.10 1.84 -7.57
N LYS A 247 -21.45 1.30 -8.60
CA LYS A 247 -20.51 2.02 -9.45
C LYS A 247 -21.36 2.80 -10.49
N SER A 248 -21.37 4.13 -10.40
CA SER A 248 -22.19 5.03 -11.23
C SER A 248 -21.33 5.80 -12.20
#